data_AF-A0A4P7WVB0-F1
#
_entry.id   AF-A0A4P7WVB0-F1
#
_cell.length_a   1.000
_cell.length_b   1.000
_cell.length_c   1.000
_cell.angle_alpha   90.00
_cell.angle_beta   90.00
_cell.angle_gamma   90.00
#
_symmetry.space_group_name_H-M   'P 1'
#
loop_
_entity.id
_entity.type
_entity.pdbx_description
1 polymer ?
#
loop_
_entity_poly.entity_id
_entity_poly.type
_entity_poly.pdbx_seq_one_letter_code
_entity_poly.pdbx_strand_id
1 'polypeptide(L)'
;MRNSILYFLFSLISACGFAQSQDTLSNKTNQELFQLMQKTGFEDIDKGLEVGQYYLNKTSKDGDDLERFKALSLYILTCIQGRKFNYFESQEVQLADLAAKKGFDKQLMEAYFLHADNYFYQGLFGKAIETYYKSFELAKRQDDIVYKHLNLKQIGYLNYFTGKLKESIRLQKEAIALLYSEKAIRDTVLVSSKQKMELRSLELLTRTFLFAKQKDSARVYNDKAFEMRMVEDSCFVKIIIRQRAEIFVLERSFDKAKESLEQFKAHCFNPKSIDAFFLGSEYGKIYLELKAYDKAVEVLNKGLEGFSLEGQEAFATSYLKLLALAYKHQGDVKKSNFYFEKFVNANEDYGKIKDTVAARVKSQEVKAFKTELNAIQSEKETQESYLKYLAFGATLVILVLLFMLLRFYKIKNKNELKFQELLAKVNVASVKANIVDTKDSVFERNGNANDVNEVIKQQILQGLQKLEEQDYFLQQDCNSYNVAKKIKTNTSYLSKVVNSHFQKNFNTYINDLRINYAVVRLKNDSQFRHYSIQSIAEELGYKSADSFTKYFKKHTGLNPSFYIKQLNAIV
;
A
#
# COMPACT_ATOMS: atom_id res chain seq x y z
N MET A 1 39.74 -17.56 64.20
CA MET A 1 38.74 -16.47 64.19
C MET A 1 39.22 -15.12 63.64
N ARG A 2 40.52 -14.89 63.37
CA ARG A 2 41.02 -13.58 62.89
C ARG A 2 41.00 -13.38 61.36
N ASN A 3 40.87 -14.45 60.57
CA ASN A 3 40.84 -14.37 59.09
C ASN A 3 39.42 -14.25 58.51
N SER A 4 38.36 -14.51 59.26
CA SER A 4 36.98 -14.38 58.77
C SER A 4 36.44 -12.95 58.83
N ILE A 5 37.02 -12.10 59.68
CA ILE A 5 36.61 -10.68 59.85
C ILE A 5 37.15 -9.80 58.71
N LEU A 6 38.33 -10.13 58.16
CA LEU A 6 38.91 -9.40 57.02
C LEU A 6 38.14 -9.61 55.70
N TYR A 7 37.63 -10.82 55.44
CA TYR A 7 36.75 -11.09 54.29
C TYR A 7 35.38 -10.41 54.43
N PHE A 8 34.86 -10.31 55.66
CA PHE A 8 33.59 -9.61 55.93
C PHE A 8 33.73 -8.08 55.81
N LEU A 9 34.89 -7.52 56.17
CA LEU A 9 35.19 -6.10 55.97
C LEU A 9 35.42 -5.74 54.50
N PHE A 10 36.05 -6.63 53.71
CA PHE A 10 36.22 -6.41 52.26
C PHE A 10 34.90 -6.54 51.48
N SER A 11 33.98 -7.41 51.91
CA SER A 11 32.63 -7.50 51.35
C SER A 11 31.75 -6.31 51.74
N LEU A 12 31.88 -5.78 52.97
CA LEU A 12 31.18 -4.57 53.41
C LEU A 12 31.68 -3.29 52.72
N ILE A 13 32.99 -3.14 52.49
CA ILE A 13 33.53 -1.98 51.76
C ILE A 13 33.13 -2.01 50.27
N SER A 14 33.10 -3.21 49.68
CA SER A 14 32.58 -3.39 48.31
C SER A 14 31.08 -3.12 48.26
N ALA A 15 30.29 -3.61 49.22
CA ALA A 15 28.85 -3.36 49.30
C ALA A 15 28.51 -1.88 49.57
N CYS A 16 29.32 -1.16 50.36
CA CYS A 16 29.15 0.27 50.59
C CYS A 16 29.50 1.11 49.34
N GLY A 17 30.56 0.75 48.59
CA GLY A 17 30.87 1.41 47.31
C GLY A 17 29.78 1.20 46.25
N PHE A 18 29.26 -0.03 46.16
CA PHE A 18 28.12 -0.36 45.28
C PHE A 18 26.83 0.37 45.73
N ALA A 19 26.50 0.38 47.02
CA ALA A 19 25.31 1.07 47.53
C ALA A 19 25.38 2.59 47.31
N GLN A 20 26.55 3.20 47.50
CA GLN A 20 26.73 4.64 47.34
C GLN A 20 26.63 5.08 45.87
N SER A 21 27.11 4.26 44.92
CA SER A 21 26.92 4.51 43.49
C SER A 21 25.45 4.37 43.06
N GLN A 22 24.75 3.36 43.60
CA GLN A 22 23.34 3.09 43.31
C GLN A 22 22.41 4.20 43.84
N ASP A 23 22.74 4.79 44.99
CA ASP A 23 22.06 5.96 45.56
C ASP A 23 22.28 7.25 44.74
N THR A 24 23.40 7.38 44.03
CA THR A 24 23.61 8.54 43.15
C THR A 24 22.88 8.41 41.81
N LEU A 25 22.62 7.19 41.34
CA LEU A 25 21.85 6.93 40.12
C LEU A 25 20.34 6.99 40.37
N SER A 26 19.88 6.65 41.57
CA SER A 26 18.45 6.66 41.93
C SER A 26 17.79 8.02 41.86
N ASN A 27 18.55 9.07 42.16
CA ASN A 27 18.09 10.45 42.10
C ASN A 27 18.05 11.04 40.68
N LYS A 28 18.55 10.33 39.66
CA LYS A 28 18.61 10.83 38.28
C LYS A 28 17.34 10.52 37.51
N THR A 29 16.86 11.49 36.73
CA THR A 29 15.79 11.33 35.74
C THR A 29 16.22 10.39 34.60
N ASN A 30 15.24 9.88 33.83
CA ASN A 30 15.54 9.03 32.67
C ASN A 30 16.39 9.76 31.61
N GLN A 31 16.16 11.06 31.42
CA GLN A 31 16.97 11.90 30.54
C GLN A 31 18.42 12.05 31.04
N GLU A 32 18.63 12.25 32.34
CA GLU A 32 19.97 12.32 32.92
C GLU A 32 20.70 10.98 32.85
N LEU A 33 20.00 9.86 33.04
CA LEU A 33 20.56 8.52 32.87
C LEU A 33 20.95 8.27 31.42
N PHE A 34 20.10 8.66 30.46
CA PHE A 34 20.39 8.56 29.04
C PHE A 34 21.62 9.37 28.62
N GLN A 35 21.74 10.62 29.09
CA GLN A 35 22.90 11.46 28.82
C GLN A 35 24.16 10.92 29.51
N LEU A 36 24.05 10.46 30.75
CA LEU A 36 25.16 9.87 31.49
C LEU A 36 25.68 8.63 30.78
N MET A 37 24.79 7.72 30.37
CA MET A 37 25.16 6.51 29.64
C MET A 37 25.76 6.80 28.27
N GLN A 38 25.24 7.79 27.55
CA GLN A 38 25.85 8.26 26.30
C GLN A 38 27.22 8.88 26.49
N LYS A 39 27.56 9.38 27.68
CA LYS A 39 28.90 9.89 27.97
C LYS A 39 29.82 8.76 28.41
N THR A 40 29.41 8.02 29.44
CA THR A 40 30.24 6.96 30.05
C THR A 40 30.44 5.77 29.12
N GLY A 41 29.45 5.41 28.30
CA GLY A 41 29.55 4.28 27.37
C GLY A 41 30.66 4.41 26.31
N PHE A 42 31.14 5.62 26.03
CA PHE A 42 32.29 5.81 25.13
C PHE A 42 33.64 5.91 25.86
N GLU A 43 33.62 6.36 27.12
CA GLU A 43 34.83 6.57 27.94
C GLU A 43 35.25 5.29 28.68
N ASP A 44 34.27 4.56 29.23
CA ASP A 44 34.43 3.40 30.09
C ASP A 44 33.24 2.45 29.90
N ILE A 45 33.45 1.43 29.07
CA ILE A 45 32.41 0.48 28.66
C ILE A 45 31.75 -0.17 29.88
N ASP A 46 32.54 -0.63 30.86
CA ASP A 46 32.01 -1.38 31.99
C ASP A 46 31.12 -0.49 32.89
N LYS A 47 31.54 0.77 33.13
CA LYS A 47 30.67 1.76 33.81
C LYS A 47 29.44 2.14 32.99
N GLY A 48 29.58 2.25 31.66
CA GLY A 48 28.47 2.48 30.76
C GLY A 48 27.40 1.38 30.86
N LEU A 49 27.83 0.12 30.96
CA LEU A 49 26.94 -1.03 31.16
C LEU A 49 26.29 -1.04 32.53
N GLU A 50 26.99 -0.62 33.59
CA GLU A 50 26.41 -0.47 34.94
C GLU A 50 25.27 0.56 34.95
N VAL A 51 25.53 1.76 34.41
CA VAL A 51 24.51 2.81 34.27
C VAL A 51 23.35 2.32 33.40
N GLY A 52 23.65 1.62 32.31
CA GLY A 52 22.63 1.04 31.42
C GLY A 52 21.76 -0.01 32.09
N GLN A 53 22.34 -0.89 32.91
CA GLN A 53 21.60 -1.90 33.65
C GLN A 53 20.65 -1.23 34.67
N TYR A 54 21.13 -0.18 35.35
CA TYR A 54 20.28 0.62 36.23
C TYR A 54 19.12 1.26 35.47
N TYR A 55 19.42 1.89 34.33
CA TYR A 55 18.44 2.58 33.50
C TYR A 55 17.37 1.61 32.94
N LEU A 56 17.77 0.41 32.52
CA LEU A 56 16.85 -0.66 32.12
C LEU A 56 15.93 -1.11 33.26
N ASN A 57 16.48 -1.28 34.46
CA ASN A 57 15.70 -1.69 35.63
C ASN A 57 14.69 -0.61 36.04
N LYS A 58 15.06 0.67 35.93
CA LYS A 58 14.17 1.81 36.20
C LYS A 58 13.03 1.90 35.20
N THR A 59 13.35 1.94 33.90
CA THR A 59 12.33 2.03 32.83
C THR A 59 11.39 0.83 32.77
N SER A 60 11.85 -0.36 33.20
CA SER A 60 10.98 -1.54 33.34
C SER A 60 9.91 -1.38 34.43
N LYS A 61 10.15 -0.55 35.45
CA LYS A 61 9.19 -0.27 36.53
C LYS A 61 8.24 0.88 36.21
N ASP A 62 8.74 1.88 35.47
CA ASP A 62 7.98 3.08 35.11
C ASP A 62 6.87 2.81 34.08
N GLY A 63 6.97 1.71 33.31
CA GLY A 63 5.95 1.28 32.34
C GLY A 63 5.96 2.06 31.01
N ASP A 64 6.96 2.93 30.80
CA ASP A 64 7.15 3.66 29.54
C ASP A 64 7.91 2.80 28.52
N ASP A 65 7.16 2.23 27.58
CA ASP A 65 7.69 1.39 26.50
C ASP A 65 8.71 2.12 25.62
N LEU A 66 8.51 3.43 25.37
CA LEU A 66 9.42 4.19 24.49
C LEU A 66 10.73 4.50 25.21
N GLU A 67 10.66 4.84 26.49
CA GLU A 67 11.87 5.07 27.29
C GLU A 67 12.64 3.78 27.54
N ARG A 68 11.93 2.66 27.77
CA ARG A 68 12.54 1.33 27.84
C ARG A 68 13.21 0.94 26.53
N PHE A 69 12.60 1.27 25.38
CA PHE A 69 13.21 1.04 24.08
C PHE A 69 14.54 1.81 23.93
N LYS A 70 14.58 3.08 24.34
CA LYS A 70 15.82 3.89 24.31
C LYS A 70 16.89 3.29 25.22
N ALA A 71 16.52 2.86 26.43
CA ALA A 71 17.45 2.22 27.36
C ALA A 71 18.03 0.91 26.79
N LEU A 72 17.19 0.05 26.19
CA LEU A 72 17.63 -1.18 25.52
C LEU A 72 18.57 -0.89 24.36
N SER A 73 18.19 0.06 23.49
CA SER A 73 18.99 0.44 22.31
C SER A 73 20.38 0.93 22.71
N LEU A 74 20.46 1.80 23.72
CA LEU A 74 21.73 2.33 24.20
C LEU A 74 22.58 1.25 24.89
N TYR A 75 21.96 0.34 25.67
CA TYR A 75 22.65 -0.80 26.28
C TYR A 75 23.25 -1.74 25.25
N ILE A 76 22.47 -2.12 24.23
CA ILE A 76 22.94 -2.96 23.13
C ILE A 76 24.09 -2.27 22.39
N LEU A 77 23.95 -0.97 22.09
CA LEU A 77 25.01 -0.20 21.43
C LEU A 77 26.31 -0.19 22.24
N THR A 78 26.24 0.03 23.56
CA THR A 78 27.41 -0.02 24.45
C THR A 78 28.04 -1.42 24.46
N CYS A 79 27.23 -2.48 24.52
CA CYS A 79 27.73 -3.85 24.42
C CYS A 79 28.44 -4.12 23.08
N ILE A 80 27.87 -3.67 21.96
CA ILE A 80 28.47 -3.80 20.62
C ILE A 80 29.82 -3.07 20.58
N GLN A 81 29.88 -1.83 21.08
CA GLN A 81 31.12 -1.05 21.16
C GLN A 81 32.18 -1.74 22.02
N GLY A 82 31.76 -2.34 23.13
CA GLY A 82 32.59 -3.12 24.03
C GLY A 82 32.92 -4.53 23.55
N ARG A 83 32.40 -4.95 22.39
CA ARG A 83 32.48 -6.33 21.86
C ARG A 83 31.98 -7.40 22.85
N LYS A 84 31.01 -7.06 23.70
CA LYS A 84 30.40 -7.94 24.70
C LYS A 84 29.21 -8.72 24.10
N PHE A 85 29.44 -9.44 23.00
CA PHE A 85 28.36 -10.04 22.20
C PHE A 85 27.48 -11.06 22.94
N ASN A 86 28.04 -11.74 23.95
CA ASN A 86 27.31 -12.76 24.72
C ASN A 86 26.40 -12.18 25.83
N TYR A 87 26.40 -10.86 26.04
CA TYR A 87 25.78 -10.23 27.23
C TYR A 87 24.38 -9.67 26.98
N PHE A 88 23.94 -9.55 25.72
CA PHE A 88 22.73 -8.79 25.38
C PHE A 88 21.73 -9.51 24.45
N GLU A 89 21.90 -10.81 24.20
CA GLU A 89 20.99 -11.58 23.31
C GLU A 89 19.53 -11.48 23.80
N SER A 90 19.31 -11.56 25.12
CA SER A 90 17.96 -11.45 25.70
C SER A 90 17.36 -10.03 25.55
N GLN A 91 18.21 -9.01 25.57
CA GLN A 91 17.84 -7.60 25.44
C GLN A 91 17.53 -7.26 23.98
N GLU A 92 18.23 -7.88 23.04
CA GLU A 92 17.98 -7.74 21.60
C GLU A 92 16.63 -8.33 21.20
N VAL A 93 16.27 -9.50 21.74
CA VAL A 93 14.93 -10.09 21.56
C VAL A 93 13.86 -9.19 22.16
N GLN A 94 14.08 -8.66 23.38
CA GLN A 94 13.15 -7.72 24.01
C GLN A 94 12.97 -6.44 23.19
N LEU A 95 14.04 -5.90 22.60
CA LEU A 95 14.00 -4.71 21.77
C LEU A 95 13.12 -4.92 20.53
N ALA A 96 13.31 -6.05 19.84
CA ALA A 96 12.53 -6.41 18.65
C ALA A 96 11.04 -6.63 18.98
N ASP A 97 10.76 -7.35 20.06
CA ASP A 97 9.39 -7.59 20.53
C ASP A 97 8.67 -6.30 20.91
N LEU A 98 9.36 -5.39 21.59
CA LEU A 98 8.83 -4.10 22.02
C LEU A 98 8.48 -3.21 20.82
N ALA A 99 9.34 -3.21 19.80
CA ALA A 99 9.08 -2.48 18.55
C ALA A 99 7.91 -3.08 17.75
N ALA A 100 7.82 -4.41 17.66
CA ALA A 100 6.81 -5.11 16.87
C ALA A 100 5.39 -5.03 17.48
N LYS A 101 5.26 -5.08 18.82
CA LYS A 101 3.96 -5.15 19.51
C LYS A 101 3.15 -3.85 19.51
N LYS A 102 3.74 -2.72 19.14
CA LYS A 102 3.13 -1.38 19.36
C LYS A 102 2.95 -0.52 18.10
N GLY A 103 3.27 -1.04 16.91
CA GLY A 103 3.16 -0.28 15.66
C GLY A 103 4.19 0.85 15.56
N PHE A 104 5.32 0.71 16.23
CA PHE A 104 6.40 1.70 16.26
C PHE A 104 7.37 1.46 15.11
N ASP A 105 6.96 1.85 13.90
CA ASP A 105 7.75 1.59 12.69
C ASP A 105 9.18 2.15 12.77
N LYS A 106 9.38 3.31 13.43
CA LYS A 106 10.71 3.88 13.64
C LYS A 106 11.60 3.04 14.55
N GLN A 107 11.05 2.58 15.67
CA GLN A 107 11.73 1.71 16.61
C GLN A 107 12.03 0.34 15.99
N LEU A 108 11.16 -0.16 15.11
CA LEU A 108 11.40 -1.40 14.39
C LEU A 108 12.57 -1.27 13.38
N MET A 109 12.67 -0.13 12.69
CA MET A 109 13.82 0.18 11.84
C MET A 109 15.14 0.22 12.64
N GLU A 110 15.12 0.87 13.80
CA GLU A 110 16.25 0.98 14.71
C GLU A 110 16.67 -0.40 15.25
N ALA A 111 15.72 -1.22 15.69
CA ALA A 111 15.99 -2.55 16.19
C ALA A 111 16.63 -3.44 15.12
N TYR A 112 16.12 -3.42 13.88
CA TYR A 112 16.77 -4.14 12.78
C TYR A 112 18.16 -3.60 12.46
N PHE A 113 18.36 -2.28 12.49
CA PHE A 113 19.67 -1.69 12.23
C PHE A 113 20.70 -2.10 13.30
N LEU A 114 20.34 -2.03 14.59
CA LEU A 114 21.20 -2.46 15.70
C LEU A 114 21.51 -3.96 15.64
N HIS A 115 20.53 -4.78 15.29
CA HIS A 115 20.72 -6.21 15.10
C HIS A 115 21.67 -6.52 13.93
N ALA A 116 21.58 -5.75 12.85
CA ALA A 116 22.50 -5.85 11.72
C ALA A 116 23.92 -5.42 12.11
N ASP A 117 24.08 -4.34 12.88
CA ASP A 117 25.36 -3.91 13.45
C ASP A 117 25.98 -5.01 14.33
N ASN A 118 25.18 -5.64 15.19
CA ASN A 118 25.63 -6.76 16.01
C ASN A 118 26.24 -7.88 15.14
N TYR A 119 25.48 -8.37 14.15
CA TYR A 119 26.01 -9.37 13.20
C TYR A 119 27.24 -8.89 12.45
N PHE A 120 27.29 -7.61 12.07
CA PHE A 120 28.43 -7.04 11.38
C PHE A 120 29.70 -7.10 12.24
N TYR A 121 29.63 -6.68 13.50
CA TYR A 121 30.79 -6.68 14.41
C TYR A 121 31.19 -8.08 14.89
N GLN A 122 30.28 -9.07 14.84
CA GLN A 122 30.60 -10.49 15.02
C GLN A 122 31.23 -11.14 13.77
N GLY A 123 31.32 -10.43 12.64
CA GLY A 123 31.81 -10.98 11.36
C GLY A 123 30.78 -11.84 10.61
N LEU A 124 29.54 -11.90 11.07
CA LEU A 124 28.42 -12.61 10.43
C LEU A 124 27.80 -11.79 9.30
N PHE A 125 28.63 -11.34 8.34
CA PHE A 125 28.24 -10.35 7.33
C PHE A 125 27.09 -10.79 6.43
N GLY A 126 26.95 -12.11 6.18
CA GLY A 126 25.82 -12.64 5.43
C GLY A 126 24.47 -12.42 6.13
N LYS A 127 24.42 -12.50 7.46
CA LYS A 127 23.22 -12.15 8.24
C LYS A 127 23.07 -10.63 8.36
N ALA A 128 24.18 -9.93 8.56
CA ALA A 128 24.19 -8.47 8.68
C ALA A 128 23.56 -7.81 7.44
N ILE A 129 23.98 -8.21 6.23
CA ILE A 129 23.44 -7.62 4.99
C ILE A 129 21.94 -7.84 4.85
N GLU A 130 21.44 -9.06 5.12
CA GLU A 130 20.02 -9.38 5.05
C GLU A 130 19.21 -8.53 6.02
N THR A 131 19.72 -8.31 7.23
CA THR A 131 19.06 -7.51 8.26
C THR A 131 19.13 -6.00 7.96
N TYR A 132 20.23 -5.48 7.41
CA TYR A 132 20.28 -4.09 6.92
C TYR A 132 19.24 -3.84 5.84
N TYR A 133 19.03 -4.78 4.90
CA TYR A 133 17.96 -4.64 3.90
C TYR A 133 16.56 -4.63 4.53
N LYS A 134 16.31 -5.38 5.62
CA LYS A 134 15.03 -5.29 6.35
C LYS A 134 14.79 -3.89 6.92
N SER A 135 15.80 -3.33 7.60
CA SER A 135 15.73 -1.95 8.12
C SER A 135 15.56 -0.94 6.98
N PHE A 136 16.30 -1.10 5.88
CA PHE A 136 16.25 -0.20 4.73
C PHE A 136 14.89 -0.17 4.03
N GLU A 137 14.28 -1.34 3.80
CA GLU A 137 12.95 -1.41 3.16
C GLU A 137 11.87 -0.74 4.02
N LEU A 138 11.93 -0.89 5.34
CA LEU A 138 11.02 -0.19 6.24
C LEU A 138 11.30 1.33 6.22
N ALA A 139 12.57 1.75 6.18
CA ALA A 139 12.95 3.16 6.04
C ALA A 139 12.49 3.78 4.72
N LYS A 140 12.46 3.01 3.64
CA LYS A 140 11.88 3.45 2.36
C LYS A 140 10.39 3.69 2.47
N ARG A 141 9.64 2.77 3.09
CA ARG A 141 8.19 2.88 3.26
C ARG A 141 7.79 4.07 4.15
N GLN A 142 8.55 4.30 5.22
CA GLN A 142 8.31 5.40 6.17
C GLN A 142 8.92 6.73 5.75
N ASP A 143 9.65 6.74 4.63
CA ASP A 143 10.44 7.88 4.19
C ASP A 143 11.38 8.44 5.28
N ASP A 144 11.98 7.57 6.09
CA ASP A 144 12.90 7.95 7.18
C ASP A 144 14.31 8.17 6.65
N ILE A 145 14.76 9.42 6.67
CA ILE A 145 16.05 9.84 6.09
C ILE A 145 17.23 9.27 6.89
N VAL A 146 17.11 9.21 8.21
CA VAL A 146 18.20 8.76 9.09
C VAL A 146 18.52 7.30 8.81
N TYR A 147 17.51 6.42 8.85
CA TYR A 147 17.73 5.00 8.62
C TYR A 147 17.97 4.67 7.14
N LYS A 148 17.45 5.44 6.19
CA LYS A 148 17.89 5.32 4.78
C LYS A 148 19.38 5.58 4.65
N HIS A 149 19.89 6.69 5.20
CA HIS A 149 21.31 7.02 5.18
C HIS A 149 22.17 5.95 5.85
N LEU A 150 21.82 5.58 7.09
CA LEU A 150 22.60 4.63 7.88
C LEU A 150 22.69 3.26 7.18
N ASN A 151 21.56 2.74 6.67
CA ASN A 151 21.55 1.48 5.94
C ASN A 151 22.32 1.56 4.62
N LEU A 152 22.15 2.62 3.81
CA LEU A 152 22.91 2.79 2.58
C LEU A 152 24.42 2.81 2.84
N LYS A 153 24.87 3.47 3.91
CA LYS A 153 26.29 3.50 4.30
C LYS A 153 26.78 2.10 4.70
N GLN A 154 26.02 1.33 5.47
CA GLN A 154 26.43 -0.01 5.91
C GLN A 154 26.38 -1.05 4.76
N ILE A 155 25.35 -1.00 3.92
CA ILE A 155 25.27 -1.79 2.68
C ILE A 155 26.40 -1.41 1.73
N GLY A 156 26.72 -0.12 1.63
CA GLY A 156 27.88 0.40 0.91
C GLY A 156 29.18 -0.16 1.47
N TYR A 157 29.34 -0.23 2.79
CA TYR A 157 30.50 -0.83 3.44
C TYR A 157 30.65 -2.30 3.05
N LEU A 158 29.55 -3.06 3.06
CA LEU A 158 29.56 -4.49 2.68
C LEU A 158 29.84 -4.70 1.18
N ASN A 159 29.45 -3.76 0.32
CA ASN A 159 29.86 -3.76 -1.09
C ASN A 159 31.35 -3.41 -1.26
N TYR A 160 31.88 -2.46 -0.49
CA TYR A 160 33.32 -2.19 -0.43
C TYR A 160 34.07 -3.46 -0.02
N PHE A 161 33.59 -4.10 1.04
CA PHE A 161 34.14 -5.32 1.60
C PHE A 161 34.16 -6.47 0.60
N THR A 162 33.16 -6.58 -0.28
CA THR A 162 33.13 -7.61 -1.34
C THR A 162 33.90 -7.22 -2.61
N GLY A 163 34.53 -6.04 -2.66
CA GLY A 163 35.21 -5.53 -3.84
C GLY A 163 34.27 -4.98 -4.92
N LYS A 164 32.97 -4.85 -4.66
CA LYS A 164 32.00 -4.14 -5.53
C LYS A 164 32.14 -2.62 -5.35
N LEU A 165 33.33 -2.09 -5.66
CA LEU A 165 33.71 -0.71 -5.31
C LEU A 165 32.80 0.35 -5.96
N LYS A 166 32.41 0.16 -7.22
CA LYS A 166 31.51 1.09 -7.93
C LYS A 166 30.16 1.23 -7.22
N GLU A 167 29.60 0.10 -6.81
CA GLU A 167 28.32 0.07 -6.12
C GLU A 167 28.43 0.67 -4.71
N SER A 168 29.51 0.35 -4.01
CA SER A 168 29.83 0.98 -2.73
C SER A 168 29.89 2.51 -2.83
N ILE A 169 30.59 3.05 -3.84
CA ILE A 169 30.67 4.51 -4.08
C ILE A 169 29.30 5.09 -4.38
N ARG A 170 28.50 4.42 -5.23
CA ARG A 170 27.15 4.86 -5.60
C ARG A 170 26.26 5.01 -4.37
N LEU A 171 26.18 3.97 -3.54
CA LEU A 171 25.37 3.94 -2.32
C LEU A 171 25.78 5.01 -1.31
N GLN A 172 27.07 5.27 -1.17
CA GLN A 172 27.56 6.29 -0.24
C GLN A 172 27.27 7.71 -0.73
N LYS A 173 27.38 7.96 -2.03
CA LYS A 173 26.96 9.25 -2.62
C LYS A 173 25.47 9.48 -2.45
N GLU A 174 24.66 8.43 -2.66
CA GLU A 174 23.22 8.45 -2.40
C GLU A 174 22.92 8.75 -0.92
N ALA A 175 23.62 8.10 0.01
CA ALA A 175 23.49 8.36 1.45
C ALA A 175 23.79 9.83 1.80
N ILE A 176 24.85 10.41 1.24
CA ILE A 176 25.19 11.83 1.46
C ILE A 176 24.11 12.74 0.87
N ALA A 177 23.63 12.47 -0.35
CA ALA A 177 22.60 13.28 -1.01
C ALA A 177 21.31 13.40 -0.17
N LEU A 178 20.92 12.32 0.52
CA LEU A 178 19.75 12.33 1.42
C LEU A 178 19.84 13.40 2.52
N LEU A 179 21.05 13.70 3.02
CA LEU A 179 21.28 14.70 4.07
C LEU A 179 21.08 16.15 3.61
N TYR A 180 20.93 16.36 2.30
CA TYR A 180 20.72 17.66 1.67
C TYR A 180 19.33 17.79 1.01
N SER A 181 18.44 16.81 1.20
CA SER A 181 17.05 16.92 0.76
C SER A 181 16.29 18.00 1.53
N GLU A 182 15.25 18.58 0.93
CA GLU A 182 14.43 19.62 1.59
C GLU A 182 13.86 19.16 2.93
N LYS A 183 13.41 17.90 3.00
CA LYS A 183 12.92 17.28 4.24
C LYS A 183 14.01 17.19 5.29
N ALA A 184 15.24 16.82 4.92
CA ALA A 184 16.36 16.74 5.85
C ALA A 184 16.73 18.10 6.46
N ILE A 185 16.64 19.17 5.66
CA ILE A 185 17.00 20.52 6.09
C ILE A 185 16.02 21.04 7.16
N ARG A 186 14.75 20.60 7.13
CA ARG A 186 13.71 21.01 8.08
C ARG A 186 13.70 20.22 9.39
N ASP A 187 14.40 19.09 9.46
CA ASP A 187 14.46 18.24 10.65
C ASP A 187 15.59 18.73 11.59
N THR A 188 15.21 19.36 12.71
CA THR A 188 16.14 19.92 13.69
C THR A 188 17.03 18.87 14.37
N VAL A 189 16.53 17.63 14.56
CA VAL A 189 17.31 16.53 15.13
C VAL A 189 18.37 16.07 14.13
N LEU A 190 17.97 15.93 12.86
CA LEU A 190 18.91 15.58 11.80
C LEU A 190 19.97 16.66 11.59
N VAL A 191 19.62 17.95 11.66
CA VAL A 191 20.57 19.06 11.56
C VAL A 191 21.72 18.91 12.57
N SER A 192 21.41 18.49 13.80
CA SER A 192 22.43 18.29 14.86
C SER A 192 23.37 17.10 14.62
N SER A 193 22.93 16.08 13.88
CA SER A 193 23.66 14.82 13.65
C SER A 193 24.24 14.70 12.23
N LYS A 194 23.79 15.57 11.30
CA LYS A 194 24.15 15.60 9.89
C LYS A 194 25.66 15.57 9.66
N GLN A 195 26.41 16.41 10.35
CA GLN A 195 27.87 16.49 10.18
C GLN A 195 28.55 15.15 10.51
N LYS A 196 28.13 14.49 11.60
CA LYS A 196 28.68 13.18 11.99
C LYS A 196 28.36 12.09 10.96
N MET A 197 27.14 12.10 10.43
CA MET A 197 26.68 11.16 9.39
C MET A 197 27.42 11.35 8.06
N GLU A 198 27.55 12.60 7.62
CA GLU A 198 28.31 12.93 6.42
C GLU A 198 29.80 12.57 6.58
N LEU A 199 30.42 12.91 7.72
CA LEU A 199 31.81 12.58 7.99
C LEU A 199 32.08 11.08 7.90
N ARG A 200 31.19 10.24 8.47
CA ARG A 200 31.29 8.77 8.37
C ARG A 200 31.11 8.24 6.96
N SER A 201 30.35 8.92 6.11
CA SER A 201 30.19 8.56 4.71
C SER A 201 31.38 8.99 3.85
N LEU A 202 31.95 10.18 4.12
CA LEU A 202 33.18 10.65 3.47
C LEU A 202 34.39 9.77 3.84
N GLU A 203 34.46 9.31 5.08
CA GLU A 203 35.47 8.33 5.54
C GLU A 203 35.43 7.07 4.68
N LEU A 204 34.25 6.48 4.49
CA LEU A 204 34.11 5.26 3.72
C LEU A 204 34.37 5.50 2.23
N LEU A 205 34.03 6.68 1.69
CA LEU A 205 34.29 7.01 0.29
C LEU A 205 35.78 7.08 0.04
N THR A 206 36.49 7.82 0.91
CA THR A 206 37.94 7.93 0.92
C THR A 206 38.58 6.55 0.98
N ARG A 207 38.15 5.71 1.94
CA ARG A 207 38.61 4.31 2.06
C ARG A 207 38.39 3.50 0.80
N THR A 208 37.22 3.64 0.17
CA THR A 208 36.87 2.90 -1.05
C THR A 208 37.75 3.30 -2.23
N PHE A 209 38.05 4.60 -2.38
CA PHE A 209 38.98 5.09 -3.40
C PHE A 209 40.43 4.71 -3.13
N LEU A 210 40.87 4.74 -1.87
CA LEU A 210 42.20 4.25 -1.47
C LEU A 210 42.38 2.78 -1.82
N PHE A 211 41.37 1.93 -1.53
CA PHE A 211 41.39 0.53 -1.91
C PHE A 211 41.40 0.33 -3.43
N ALA A 212 40.71 1.19 -4.18
CA ALA A 212 40.79 1.25 -5.64
C ALA A 212 42.10 1.83 -6.19
N LYS A 213 43.02 2.27 -5.32
CA LYS A 213 44.27 3.01 -5.65
C LYS A 213 44.03 4.31 -6.43
N GLN A 214 42.88 4.95 -6.25
CA GLN A 214 42.51 6.22 -6.87
C GLN A 214 42.77 7.38 -5.91
N LYS A 215 44.04 7.77 -5.78
CA LYS A 215 44.49 8.76 -4.79
C LYS A 215 43.87 10.15 -4.96
N ASP A 216 43.66 10.62 -6.18
CA ASP A 216 43.10 11.96 -6.43
C ASP A 216 41.66 12.05 -5.94
N SER A 217 40.85 11.03 -6.25
CA SER A 217 39.48 10.91 -5.72
C SER A 217 39.46 10.77 -4.20
N ALA A 218 40.35 9.95 -3.62
CA ALA A 218 40.45 9.80 -2.17
C ALA A 218 40.77 11.14 -1.49
N ARG A 219 41.71 11.91 -2.06
CA ARG A 219 42.09 13.23 -1.59
C ARG A 219 40.91 14.20 -1.54
N VAL A 220 40.12 14.28 -2.61
CA VAL A 220 38.94 15.17 -2.65
C VAL A 220 37.98 14.92 -1.47
N TYR A 221 37.67 13.65 -1.18
CA TYR A 221 36.75 13.33 -0.09
C TYR A 221 37.39 13.44 1.30
N ASN A 222 38.69 13.15 1.42
CA ASN A 222 39.43 13.33 2.66
C ASN A 222 39.58 14.81 3.02
N ASP A 223 39.96 15.66 2.08
CA ASP A 223 40.08 17.10 2.29
C ASP A 223 38.72 17.71 2.67
N LYS A 224 37.62 17.30 2.02
CA LYS A 224 36.27 17.68 2.44
C LYS A 224 35.98 17.28 3.89
N ALA A 225 36.35 16.07 4.30
CA ALA A 225 36.16 15.60 5.68
C ALA A 225 36.99 16.42 6.69
N PHE A 226 38.19 16.88 6.31
CA PHE A 226 39.03 17.75 7.13
C PHE A 226 38.48 19.18 7.24
N GLU A 227 37.93 19.73 6.16
CA GLU A 227 37.36 21.08 6.11
C GLU A 227 36.08 21.23 6.94
N MET A 228 35.37 20.12 7.18
CA MET A 228 34.22 20.06 8.07
C MET A 228 34.68 20.26 9.52
N ARG A 229 35.02 21.52 9.88
CA ARG A 229 35.51 22.03 11.18
C ARG A 229 35.40 20.94 12.23
N MET A 230 36.46 20.12 12.30
CA MET A 230 36.40 18.87 13.04
C MET A 230 35.97 19.24 14.45
N VAL A 231 34.92 18.61 14.96
CA VAL A 231 34.65 18.69 16.39
C VAL A 231 35.87 18.05 17.03
N GLU A 232 36.80 18.88 17.49
CA GLU A 232 38.14 18.49 17.99
C GLU A 232 38.03 17.39 19.07
N ASP A 233 36.86 17.25 19.69
CA ASP A 233 36.55 16.28 20.75
C ASP A 233 36.23 14.84 20.30
N SER A 234 36.22 14.48 19.00
CA SER A 234 35.92 13.09 18.59
C SER A 234 37.13 12.27 18.18
N CYS A 235 37.38 11.17 18.91
CA CYS A 235 38.36 10.15 18.55
C CYS A 235 38.14 9.50 17.16
N PHE A 236 37.02 9.77 16.47
CA PHE A 236 36.79 9.32 15.09
C PHE A 236 37.74 10.01 14.09
N VAL A 237 38.13 11.25 14.36
CA VAL A 237 38.97 12.09 13.51
C VAL A 237 40.29 11.41 13.13
N LYS A 238 40.87 10.62 14.03
CA LYS A 238 42.11 9.88 13.77
C LYS A 238 42.01 8.98 12.53
N ILE A 239 40.83 8.45 12.21
CA ILE A 239 40.62 7.61 11.02
C ILE A 239 40.83 8.44 9.74
N ILE A 240 40.33 9.68 9.71
CA ILE A 240 40.49 10.61 8.58
C ILE A 240 41.95 11.02 8.44
N ILE A 241 42.64 11.30 9.56
CA ILE A 241 44.08 11.61 9.58
C ILE A 241 44.90 10.44 9.04
N ARG A 242 44.60 9.19 9.46
CA ARG A 242 45.28 8.00 8.93
C ARG A 242 45.08 7.87 7.42
N GLN A 243 43.86 8.05 6.92
CA GLN A 243 43.60 8.01 5.48
C GLN A 243 44.41 9.07 4.71
N ARG A 244 44.66 10.23 5.32
CA ARG A 244 45.54 11.24 4.74
C ARG A 244 46.98 10.75 4.62
N ALA A 245 47.48 10.07 5.64
CA ALA A 245 48.79 9.39 5.57
C ALA A 245 48.82 8.35 4.43
N GLU A 246 47.77 7.53 4.30
CA GLU A 246 47.63 6.53 3.22
C GLU A 246 47.70 7.18 1.82
N ILE A 247 47.04 8.34 1.64
CA ILE A 247 47.13 9.13 0.40
C ILE A 247 48.57 9.56 0.12
N PHE A 248 49.26 10.13 1.12
CA PHE A 248 50.66 10.57 0.95
C PHE A 248 51.62 9.41 0.67
N VAL A 249 51.36 8.22 1.22
CA VAL A 249 52.11 7.00 0.89
C VAL A 249 51.93 6.64 -0.59
N LEU A 250 50.70 6.69 -1.14
CA LEU A 250 50.44 6.46 -2.57
C LEU A 250 51.08 7.52 -3.48
N GLU A 251 51.31 8.72 -2.95
CA GLU A 251 52.03 9.79 -3.65
C GLU A 251 53.55 9.73 -3.48
N ARG A 252 54.06 8.80 -2.66
CA ARG A 252 55.47 8.70 -2.28
C ARG A 252 55.99 9.96 -1.57
N SER A 253 55.09 10.75 -0.98
CA SER A 253 55.41 11.90 -0.13
C SER A 253 55.62 11.46 1.31
N PHE A 254 56.69 10.70 1.56
CA PHE A 254 56.88 9.98 2.83
C PHE A 254 57.02 10.89 4.06
N ASP A 255 57.58 12.09 3.92
CA ASP A 255 57.71 13.01 5.05
C ASP A 255 56.35 13.54 5.51
N LYS A 256 55.47 13.90 4.56
CA LYS A 256 54.08 14.28 4.84
C LYS A 256 53.26 13.12 5.39
N ALA A 257 53.51 11.90 4.91
CA ALA A 257 52.89 10.71 5.46
C ALA A 257 53.26 10.52 6.93
N LYS A 258 54.55 10.62 7.28
CA LYS A 258 55.02 10.52 8.67
C LYS A 258 54.45 11.62 9.56
N GLU A 259 54.41 12.87 9.08
CA GLU A 259 53.76 13.98 9.79
C GLU A 259 52.30 13.67 10.13
N SER A 260 51.54 13.15 9.15
CA SER A 260 50.16 12.72 9.36
C SER A 260 50.04 11.57 10.35
N LEU A 261 50.99 10.62 10.36
CA LEU A 261 51.03 9.53 11.34
C LEU A 261 51.36 10.01 12.76
N GLU A 262 52.16 11.05 12.92
CA GLU A 262 52.39 11.68 14.22
C GLU A 262 51.14 12.43 14.71
N GLN A 263 50.42 13.11 13.81
CA GLN A 263 49.11 13.68 14.14
C GLN A 263 48.11 12.57 14.55
N PHE A 264 48.11 11.43 13.87
CA PHE A 264 47.28 10.27 14.24
C PHE A 264 47.58 9.77 15.66
N LYS A 265 48.87 9.67 16.03
CA LYS A 265 49.28 9.29 17.40
C LYS A 265 48.84 10.31 18.45
N ALA A 266 48.81 11.60 18.11
CA ALA A 266 48.39 12.64 19.03
C ALA A 266 46.87 12.62 19.35
N HIS A 267 46.04 11.95 18.54
CA HIS A 267 44.58 11.97 18.65
C HIS A 267 44.00 10.61 19.08
N CYS A 268 43.70 10.45 20.38
CA CYS A 268 43.07 9.25 20.96
C CYS A 268 43.73 7.93 20.54
N PHE A 269 45.06 7.91 20.45
CA PHE A 269 45.81 6.72 20.10
C PHE A 269 45.88 5.74 21.27
N ASN A 270 45.53 4.47 21.01
CA ASN A 270 45.72 3.41 21.98
C ASN A 270 46.80 2.41 21.51
N PRO A 271 47.97 2.33 22.17
CA PRO A 271 49.09 1.47 21.77
C PRO A 271 48.80 -0.03 21.90
N LYS A 272 47.77 -0.45 22.65
CA LYS A 272 47.35 -1.85 22.80
C LYS A 272 46.01 -2.09 22.09
N SER A 273 45.91 -1.59 20.86
CA SER A 273 44.70 -1.70 20.06
C SER A 273 45.00 -1.80 18.56
N ILE A 274 43.95 -1.86 17.76
CA ILE A 274 44.03 -1.81 16.29
C ILE A 274 44.74 -0.55 15.77
N ASP A 275 44.86 0.51 16.57
CA ASP A 275 45.63 1.71 16.19
C ASP A 275 47.11 1.38 15.99
N ALA A 276 47.70 0.54 16.86
CA ALA A 276 49.10 0.11 16.74
C ALA A 276 49.30 -0.74 15.49
N PHE A 277 48.35 -1.61 15.18
CA PHE A 277 48.33 -2.38 13.94
C PHE A 277 48.31 -1.47 12.70
N PHE A 278 47.40 -0.49 12.66
CA PHE A 278 47.34 0.44 11.54
C PHE A 278 48.60 1.29 11.40
N LEU A 279 49.13 1.78 12.52
CA LEU A 279 50.36 2.57 12.54
C LEU A 279 51.57 1.77 12.02
N GLY A 280 51.73 0.53 12.48
CA GLY A 280 52.77 -0.38 12.02
C GLY A 280 52.67 -0.68 10.53
N SER A 281 51.43 -0.84 10.02
CA SER A 281 51.16 -1.05 8.59
C SER A 281 51.66 0.12 7.75
N GLU A 282 51.30 1.35 8.10
CA GLU A 282 51.67 2.54 7.31
C GLU A 282 53.18 2.81 7.37
N TYR A 283 53.79 2.73 8.56
CA TYR A 283 55.25 2.83 8.67
C TYR A 283 55.98 1.70 7.93
N GLY A 284 55.44 0.48 7.97
CA GLY A 284 55.98 -0.67 7.26
C GLY A 284 55.99 -0.47 5.74
N LYS A 285 54.91 0.06 5.17
CA LYS A 285 54.85 0.45 3.74
C LYS A 285 55.93 1.48 3.40
N ILE A 286 56.05 2.53 4.21
CA ILE A 286 57.04 3.60 4.00
C ILE A 286 58.47 3.03 4.03
N TYR A 287 58.82 2.24 5.04
CA TYR A 287 60.18 1.71 5.17
C TYR A 287 60.53 0.65 4.13
N LEU A 288 59.55 -0.15 3.66
CA LEU A 288 59.74 -1.04 2.52
C LEU A 288 60.11 -0.29 1.25
N GLU A 289 59.39 0.80 0.94
CA GLU A 289 59.67 1.65 -0.22
C GLU A 289 61.02 2.36 -0.12
N LEU A 290 61.39 2.81 1.09
CA LEU A 290 62.70 3.38 1.39
C LEU A 290 63.84 2.35 1.46
N LYS A 291 63.53 1.06 1.27
CA LYS A 291 64.48 -0.07 1.40
C LYS A 291 65.14 -0.18 2.79
N ALA A 292 64.53 0.40 3.81
CA ALA A 292 64.96 0.31 5.20
C ALA A 292 64.34 -0.94 5.85
N TYR A 293 64.75 -2.13 5.40
CA TYR A 293 64.05 -3.38 5.70
C TYR A 293 64.04 -3.74 7.20
N ASP A 294 65.13 -3.49 7.92
CA ASP A 294 65.18 -3.73 9.37
C ASP A 294 64.14 -2.89 10.13
N LYS A 295 64.03 -1.60 9.76
CA LYS A 295 63.02 -0.70 10.32
C LYS A 295 61.60 -1.15 9.95
N ALA A 296 61.40 -1.65 8.73
CA ALA A 296 60.10 -2.16 8.30
C ALA A 296 59.68 -3.37 9.15
N VAL A 297 60.60 -4.30 9.40
CA VAL A 297 60.36 -5.46 10.28
C VAL A 297 60.07 -5.01 11.72
N GLU A 298 60.86 -4.09 12.25
CA GLU A 298 60.68 -3.54 13.61
C GLU A 298 59.27 -2.96 13.82
N VAL A 299 58.85 -2.02 12.96
CA VAL A 299 57.54 -1.35 13.12
C VAL A 299 56.37 -2.31 12.89
N LEU A 300 56.51 -3.28 11.99
CA LEU A 300 55.47 -4.27 11.74
C LEU A 300 55.33 -5.27 12.89
N ASN A 301 56.42 -5.68 13.55
CA ASN A 301 56.32 -6.52 14.74
C ASN A 301 55.71 -5.75 15.92
N LYS A 302 56.15 -4.50 16.13
CA LYS A 302 55.59 -3.62 17.17
C LYS A 302 54.07 -3.41 17.01
N GLY A 303 53.58 -3.34 15.77
CA GLY A 303 52.14 -3.28 15.50
C GLY A 303 51.37 -4.54 15.93
N LEU A 304 51.99 -5.72 15.83
CA LEU A 304 51.39 -6.98 16.29
C LEU A 304 51.49 -7.20 17.80
N GLU A 305 52.51 -6.64 18.46
CA GLU A 305 52.58 -6.63 19.93
C GLU A 305 51.39 -5.88 20.55
N GLY A 306 50.90 -4.84 19.87
CA GLY A 306 49.74 -4.05 20.28
C GLY A 306 48.38 -4.64 19.88
N PHE A 307 48.32 -5.61 18.96
CA PHE A 307 47.06 -6.13 18.42
C PHE A 307 47.17 -7.60 18.00
N SER A 308 46.41 -8.48 18.67
CA SER A 308 46.31 -9.89 18.30
C SER A 308 45.51 -10.10 17.02
N LEU A 309 46.03 -10.94 16.13
CA LEU A 309 45.34 -11.35 14.90
C LEU A 309 44.42 -12.56 15.08
N GLU A 310 44.41 -13.19 16.25
CA GLU A 310 43.66 -14.42 16.50
C GLU A 310 42.17 -14.26 16.16
N GLY A 311 41.69 -15.10 15.24
CA GLY A 311 40.30 -15.07 14.75
C GLY A 311 39.97 -13.93 13.80
N GLN A 312 40.97 -13.16 13.36
CA GLN A 312 40.83 -11.98 12.50
C GLN A 312 41.84 -11.97 11.34
N GLU A 313 42.56 -13.07 11.13
CA GLU A 313 43.62 -13.21 10.13
C GLU A 313 43.12 -12.88 8.72
N ALA A 314 41.90 -13.30 8.38
CA ALA A 314 41.25 -13.02 7.11
C ALA A 314 41.17 -11.52 6.77
N PHE A 315 41.17 -10.64 7.77
CA PHE A 315 41.12 -9.18 7.58
C PHE A 315 42.51 -8.52 7.59
N ALA A 316 43.57 -9.27 7.87
CA ALA A 316 44.94 -8.79 7.98
C ALA A 316 45.82 -9.17 6.78
N THR A 317 45.24 -9.59 5.65
CA THR A 317 45.97 -10.05 4.45
C THR A 317 47.02 -9.05 3.99
N SER A 318 46.69 -7.75 3.90
CA SER A 318 47.66 -6.72 3.52
C SER A 318 48.84 -6.62 4.51
N TYR A 319 48.58 -6.80 5.79
CA TYR A 319 49.61 -6.71 6.83
C TYR A 319 50.54 -7.92 6.81
N LEU A 320 49.97 -9.12 6.69
CA LEU A 320 50.72 -10.37 6.55
C LEU A 320 51.62 -10.33 5.32
N LYS A 321 51.12 -9.76 4.20
CA LYS A 321 51.93 -9.51 3.00
C LYS A 321 53.10 -8.55 3.27
N LEU A 322 52.88 -7.46 4.00
CA LEU A 322 53.96 -6.52 4.35
C LEU A 322 55.05 -7.21 5.19
N LEU A 323 54.68 -8.00 6.19
CA LEU A 323 55.62 -8.78 7.00
C LEU A 323 56.41 -9.78 6.15
N ALA A 324 55.72 -10.53 5.30
CA ALA A 324 56.35 -11.51 4.43
C ALA A 324 57.38 -10.86 3.49
N LEU A 325 57.05 -9.70 2.91
CA LEU A 325 57.95 -8.92 2.07
C LEU A 325 59.12 -8.31 2.87
N ALA A 326 58.86 -7.77 4.05
CA ALA A 326 59.89 -7.17 4.90
C ALA A 326 60.94 -8.21 5.31
N TYR A 327 60.52 -9.38 5.79
CA TYR A 327 61.44 -10.48 6.13
C TYR A 327 62.16 -11.04 4.90
N LYS A 328 61.48 -11.11 3.74
CA LYS A 328 62.13 -11.52 2.47
C LYS A 328 63.30 -10.62 2.13
N HIS A 329 63.10 -9.30 2.19
CA HIS A 329 64.11 -8.32 1.85
C HIS A 329 65.19 -8.15 2.93
N GLN A 330 64.86 -8.41 4.20
CA GLN A 330 65.82 -8.50 5.29
C GLN A 330 66.74 -9.73 5.18
N GLY A 331 66.26 -10.82 4.56
CA GLY A 331 67.00 -12.07 4.38
C GLY A 331 66.55 -13.21 5.30
N ASP A 332 65.54 -13.01 6.16
CA ASP A 332 64.95 -14.06 6.98
C ASP A 332 63.89 -14.84 6.18
N VAL A 333 64.38 -15.78 5.37
CA VAL A 333 63.55 -16.62 4.49
C VAL A 333 62.55 -17.47 5.29
N LYS A 334 62.93 -17.94 6.49
CA LYS A 334 62.06 -18.78 7.33
C LYS A 334 60.83 -18.00 7.78
N LYS A 335 61.02 -16.79 8.34
CA LYS A 335 59.90 -15.94 8.74
C LYS A 335 59.12 -15.43 7.54
N SER A 336 59.80 -15.12 6.43
CA SER A 336 59.11 -14.72 5.19
C SER A 336 58.12 -15.80 4.74
N ASN A 337 58.55 -17.06 4.66
CA ASN A 337 57.69 -18.18 4.29
C ASN A 337 56.52 -18.35 5.28
N PHE A 338 56.79 -18.28 6.59
CA PHE A 338 55.74 -18.35 7.62
C PHE A 338 54.64 -17.30 7.41
N TYR A 339 55.00 -16.04 7.13
CA TYR A 339 53.99 -15.00 6.88
C TYR A 339 53.35 -15.11 5.49
N PHE A 340 54.04 -15.66 4.49
CA PHE A 340 53.43 -15.97 3.19
C PHE A 340 52.36 -17.06 3.30
N GLU A 341 52.61 -18.14 4.04
CA GLU A 341 51.62 -19.19 4.31
C GLU A 341 50.39 -18.61 5.03
N LYS A 342 50.62 -17.80 6.07
CA LYS A 342 49.53 -17.09 6.75
C LYS A 342 48.75 -16.18 5.80
N PHE A 343 49.43 -15.45 4.93
CA PHE A 343 48.79 -14.59 3.93
C PHE A 343 47.90 -15.40 2.97
N VAL A 344 48.38 -16.55 2.48
CA VAL A 344 47.60 -17.41 1.57
C VAL A 344 46.34 -17.93 2.25
N ASN A 345 46.46 -18.50 3.45
CA ASN A 345 45.31 -19.02 4.21
C ASN A 345 44.31 -17.91 4.52
N ALA A 346 44.79 -16.77 5.03
CA ALA A 346 43.95 -15.61 5.32
C ALA A 346 43.21 -15.11 4.07
N ASN A 347 43.86 -15.13 2.90
CA ASN A 347 43.26 -14.67 1.65
C ASN A 347 42.21 -15.66 1.12
N GLU A 348 42.40 -16.97 1.33
CA GLU A 348 41.38 -17.99 1.03
C GLU A 348 40.14 -17.80 1.91
N ASP A 349 40.33 -17.65 3.21
CA ASP A 349 39.22 -17.46 4.16
C ASP A 349 38.48 -16.14 3.91
N TYR A 350 39.21 -15.06 3.61
CA TYR A 350 38.61 -13.81 3.17
C TYR A 350 37.78 -13.98 1.90
N GLY A 351 38.26 -14.79 0.94
CA GLY A 351 37.53 -15.14 -0.27
C GLY A 351 36.17 -15.79 0.02
N LYS A 352 36.14 -16.80 0.90
CA LYS A 352 34.89 -17.48 1.33
C LYS A 352 33.88 -16.51 1.94
N ILE A 353 34.35 -15.61 2.79
CA ILE A 353 33.52 -14.58 3.43
C ILE A 353 32.96 -13.62 2.36
N LYS A 354 33.83 -13.13 1.47
CA LYS A 354 33.45 -12.23 0.36
C LYS A 354 32.39 -12.84 -0.55
N ASP A 355 32.56 -14.10 -0.94
CA ASP A 355 31.62 -14.78 -1.85
C ASP A 355 30.25 -14.98 -1.17
N THR A 356 30.25 -15.33 0.11
CA THR A 356 29.02 -15.43 0.92
C THR A 356 28.27 -14.11 0.93
N VAL A 357 28.95 -12.99 1.23
CA VAL A 357 28.31 -11.67 1.25
C VAL A 357 27.82 -11.26 -0.13
N ALA A 358 28.61 -11.49 -1.18
CA ALA A 358 28.22 -11.15 -2.55
C ALA A 358 26.97 -11.91 -3.01
N ALA A 359 26.86 -13.20 -2.67
CA ALA A 359 25.68 -14.01 -2.94
C ALA A 359 24.44 -13.47 -2.22
N ARG A 360 24.57 -13.07 -0.95
CA ARG A 360 23.48 -12.50 -0.15
C ARG A 360 23.03 -11.14 -0.68
N VAL A 361 23.95 -10.25 -1.03
CA VAL A 361 23.64 -8.96 -1.69
C VAL A 361 22.83 -9.20 -2.96
N LYS A 362 23.31 -10.09 -3.85
CA LYS A 362 22.62 -10.44 -5.10
C LYS A 362 21.21 -11.01 -4.83
N SER A 363 21.07 -11.85 -3.81
CA SER A 363 19.76 -12.38 -3.42
C SER A 363 18.78 -11.28 -3.00
N GLN A 364 19.24 -10.23 -2.33
CA GLN A 364 18.39 -9.10 -1.93
C GLN A 364 18.02 -8.23 -3.13
N GLU A 365 18.96 -7.96 -4.04
CA GLU A 365 18.68 -7.25 -5.31
C GLU A 365 17.61 -8.00 -6.13
N VAL A 366 17.75 -9.33 -6.28
CA VAL A 366 16.75 -10.17 -6.97
C VAL A 366 15.40 -10.14 -6.26
N LYS A 367 15.39 -10.15 -4.92
CA LYS A 367 14.15 -10.06 -4.14
C LYS A 367 13.44 -8.72 -4.38
N ALA A 368 14.17 -7.61 -4.33
CA ALA A 368 13.63 -6.28 -4.60
C ALA A 368 13.02 -6.20 -6.02
N PHE A 369 13.76 -6.68 -7.03
CA PHE A 369 13.29 -6.71 -8.42
C PHE A 369 12.02 -7.57 -8.58
N LYS A 370 11.97 -8.75 -7.94
CA LYS A 370 10.77 -9.61 -7.95
C LYS A 370 9.56 -8.92 -7.32
N THR A 371 9.75 -8.18 -6.23
CA THR A 371 8.67 -7.44 -5.59
C THR A 371 8.12 -6.35 -6.51
N GLU A 372 8.98 -5.61 -7.19
CA GLU A 372 8.57 -4.59 -8.17
C GLU A 372 7.86 -5.21 -9.38
N LEU A 373 8.38 -6.31 -9.92
CA LEU A 373 7.74 -7.06 -11.00
C LEU A 373 6.34 -7.54 -10.62
N ASN A 374 6.19 -8.11 -9.41
CA ASN A 374 4.90 -8.57 -8.91
C ASN A 374 3.91 -7.40 -8.73
N ALA A 375 4.38 -6.23 -8.30
CA ALA A 375 3.53 -5.03 -8.18
C ALA A 375 3.02 -4.58 -9.56
N ILE A 376 3.90 -4.50 -10.55
CA ILE A 376 3.54 -4.17 -11.94
C ILE A 376 2.56 -5.21 -12.51
N GLN A 377 2.80 -6.50 -12.24
CA GLN A 377 1.90 -7.56 -12.70
C GLN A 377 0.51 -7.45 -12.04
N SER A 378 0.46 -7.19 -10.74
CA SER A 378 -0.80 -6.99 -10.02
C SER A 378 -1.57 -5.77 -10.52
N GLU A 379 -0.87 -4.68 -10.85
CA GLU A 379 -1.48 -3.48 -11.46
C GLU A 379 -2.07 -3.81 -12.84
N LYS A 380 -1.32 -4.54 -13.68
CA LYS A 380 -1.80 -5.01 -14.97
C LYS A 380 -3.03 -5.92 -14.84
N GLU A 381 -3.02 -6.88 -13.92
CA GLU A 381 -4.15 -7.78 -13.67
C GLU A 381 -5.39 -7.01 -13.18
N THR A 382 -5.18 -5.95 -12.38
CA THR A 382 -6.26 -5.05 -11.93
C THR A 382 -6.86 -4.28 -13.12
N GLN A 383 -6.01 -3.73 -14.00
CA GLN A 383 -6.44 -3.04 -15.22
C GLN A 383 -7.20 -3.98 -16.17
N GLU A 384 -6.70 -5.20 -16.39
CA GLU A 384 -7.38 -6.20 -17.21
C GLU A 384 -8.73 -6.61 -16.61
N SER A 385 -8.80 -6.76 -15.29
CA SER A 385 -10.05 -7.07 -14.58
C SER A 385 -11.07 -5.94 -14.73
N TYR A 386 -10.64 -4.69 -14.59
CA TYR A 386 -11.49 -3.52 -14.82
C TYR A 386 -12.07 -3.50 -16.25
N LEU A 387 -11.25 -3.74 -17.27
CA LEU A 387 -11.70 -3.82 -18.66
C LEU A 387 -12.71 -4.97 -18.88
N LYS A 388 -12.51 -6.14 -18.25
CA LYS A 388 -13.46 -7.25 -18.30
C LYS A 388 -14.80 -6.89 -17.67
N TYR A 389 -14.81 -6.21 -16.52
CA TYR A 389 -16.04 -5.76 -15.88
C TYR A 389 -16.79 -4.71 -16.71
N LEU A 390 -16.06 -3.78 -17.34
CA LEU A 390 -16.64 -2.80 -18.26
C LEU A 390 -17.27 -3.48 -19.48
N ALA A 391 -16.58 -4.44 -20.10
CA ALA A 391 -17.09 -5.22 -21.22
C ALA A 391 -18.34 -6.05 -20.84
N PHE A 392 -18.33 -6.66 -19.65
CA PHE A 392 -19.49 -7.39 -19.11
C PHE A 392 -20.69 -6.47 -18.90
N GLY A 393 -20.47 -5.29 -18.30
CA GLY A 393 -21.51 -4.27 -18.12
C GLY A 393 -22.10 -3.78 -19.44
N ALA A 394 -21.25 -3.46 -20.43
CA ALA A 394 -21.69 -3.07 -21.76
C ALA A 394 -22.52 -4.16 -22.45
N THR A 395 -22.11 -5.43 -22.33
CA THR A 395 -22.84 -6.58 -22.87
C THR A 395 -24.23 -6.69 -22.26
N LEU A 396 -24.35 -6.51 -20.95
CA LEU A 396 -25.63 -6.59 -20.24
C LEU A 396 -26.58 -5.46 -20.66
N VAL A 397 -26.06 -4.24 -20.84
CA VAL A 397 -26.84 -3.10 -21.38
C VAL A 397 -27.35 -3.41 -22.80
N ILE A 398 -26.49 -3.93 -23.67
CA ILE A 398 -26.87 -4.31 -25.04
C ILE A 398 -27.98 -5.38 -25.02
N LEU A 399 -27.87 -6.39 -24.16
CA LEU A 399 -28.89 -7.44 -24.03
C LEU A 399 -30.24 -6.88 -23.54
N VAL A 400 -30.23 -5.95 -22.59
CA VAL A 400 -31.45 -5.28 -22.10
C VAL A 400 -32.09 -4.46 -23.21
N LEU A 401 -31.31 -3.70 -23.97
CA LEU A 401 -31.81 -2.91 -25.11
C LEU A 401 -32.38 -3.82 -26.21
N LEU A 402 -31.69 -4.92 -26.53
CA LEU A 402 -32.18 -5.93 -27.48
C LEU A 402 -33.49 -6.55 -27.00
N PHE A 403 -33.62 -6.89 -25.71
CA PHE A 403 -34.85 -7.41 -25.15
C PHE A 403 -36.00 -6.42 -25.24
N MET A 404 -35.76 -5.13 -24.92
CA MET A 404 -36.75 -4.07 -25.06
C MET A 404 -37.18 -3.90 -26.52
N LEU A 405 -36.24 -3.93 -27.47
CA LEU A 405 -36.53 -3.86 -28.91
C LEU A 405 -37.37 -5.05 -29.38
N LEU A 406 -37.03 -6.28 -28.98
CA LEU A 406 -37.80 -7.48 -29.31
C LEU A 406 -39.22 -7.44 -28.72
N ARG A 407 -39.36 -6.97 -27.48
CA ARG A 407 -40.67 -6.75 -26.83
C ARG A 407 -41.50 -5.73 -27.60
N PHE A 408 -40.89 -4.60 -27.94
CA PHE A 408 -41.55 -3.54 -28.72
C PHE A 408 -42.04 -4.06 -30.07
N TYR A 409 -41.20 -4.80 -30.80
CA TYR A 409 -41.57 -5.38 -32.09
C TYR A 409 -42.72 -6.41 -31.97
N LYS A 410 -42.66 -7.30 -30.97
CA LYS A 410 -43.75 -8.26 -30.71
C LYS A 410 -45.08 -7.58 -30.38
N ILE A 411 -45.06 -6.52 -29.57
CA ILE A 411 -46.27 -5.77 -29.20
C ILE A 411 -46.84 -5.05 -30.42
N LYS A 412 -45.98 -4.43 -31.24
CA LYS A 412 -46.38 -3.77 -32.49
C LYS A 412 -47.10 -4.75 -33.43
N ASN A 413 -46.50 -5.91 -33.71
CA ASN A 413 -47.10 -6.90 -34.61
C ASN A 413 -48.42 -7.46 -34.08
N LYS A 414 -48.54 -7.70 -32.76
CA LYS A 414 -49.81 -8.16 -32.17
C LYS A 414 -50.92 -7.11 -32.30
N ASN A 415 -50.58 -5.83 -32.15
CA ASN A 415 -51.55 -4.74 -32.30
C ASN A 415 -51.97 -4.57 -33.77
N GLU A 416 -51.05 -4.79 -34.72
CA GLU A 416 -51.35 -4.79 -36.16
C GLU A 416 -52.37 -5.88 -36.52
N LEU A 417 -52.15 -7.11 -36.07
CA LEU A 417 -53.07 -8.23 -36.32
C LEU A 417 -54.47 -7.95 -35.76
N LYS A 418 -54.54 -7.47 -34.51
CA LYS A 418 -55.81 -7.06 -33.90
C LYS A 418 -56.51 -5.95 -34.65
N PHE A 419 -55.75 -5.01 -35.22
CA PHE A 419 -56.28 -3.93 -36.02
C PHE A 419 -56.91 -4.48 -37.31
N GLN A 420 -56.23 -5.38 -38.01
CA GLN A 420 -56.77 -6.03 -39.20
C GLN A 420 -58.04 -6.84 -38.89
N GLU A 421 -58.05 -7.63 -37.82
CA GLU A 421 -59.24 -8.38 -37.37
C GLU A 421 -60.41 -7.45 -37.07
N LEU A 422 -60.16 -6.35 -36.36
CA LEU A 422 -61.18 -5.36 -36.02
C LEU A 422 -61.72 -4.67 -37.28
N LEU A 423 -60.85 -4.24 -38.18
CA LEU A 423 -61.23 -3.59 -39.44
C LEU A 423 -62.07 -4.52 -40.31
N ALA A 424 -61.72 -5.81 -40.38
CA ALA A 424 -62.49 -6.82 -41.09
C ALA A 424 -63.90 -6.98 -40.51
N LYS A 425 -64.03 -7.07 -39.17
CA LYS A 425 -65.34 -7.11 -38.49
C LYS A 425 -66.19 -5.89 -38.79
N VAL A 426 -65.57 -4.70 -38.77
CA VAL A 426 -66.27 -3.43 -39.04
C VAL A 426 -66.71 -3.33 -40.50
N ASN A 427 -65.88 -3.79 -41.45
CA ASN A 427 -66.25 -3.87 -42.87
C ASN A 427 -67.48 -4.77 -43.09
N VAL A 428 -67.52 -5.93 -42.45
CA VAL A 428 -68.65 -6.88 -42.53
C VAL A 428 -69.91 -6.29 -41.87
N ALA A 429 -69.77 -5.66 -40.69
CA ALA A 429 -70.88 -5.03 -39.98
C ALA A 429 -71.46 -3.81 -40.72
N SER A 430 -70.66 -3.08 -41.51
CA SER A 430 -71.16 -1.96 -42.32
C SER A 430 -72.02 -2.37 -43.53
N VAL A 431 -72.09 -3.67 -43.88
CA VAL A 431 -72.84 -4.18 -45.06
C VAL A 431 -74.09 -4.99 -44.66
N LYS A 432 -74.23 -5.39 -43.39
CA LYS A 432 -75.45 -5.98 -42.84
C LYS A 432 -75.79 -5.28 -41.53
N ALA A 433 -76.91 -4.59 -41.46
CA ALA A 433 -77.46 -4.08 -40.20
C ALA A 433 -77.80 -5.27 -39.28
N ASN A 434 -76.83 -5.73 -38.50
CA ASN A 434 -77.01 -6.57 -37.31
C ASN A 434 -75.72 -6.53 -36.45
N ILE A 435 -75.93 -6.32 -35.15
CA ILE A 435 -74.91 -6.16 -34.12
C ILE A 435 -74.07 -7.45 -34.01
N VAL A 436 -72.75 -7.32 -34.17
CA VAL A 436 -71.80 -8.42 -34.03
C VAL A 436 -71.50 -8.64 -32.54
N ASP A 437 -71.98 -9.76 -32.00
CA ASP A 437 -71.63 -10.25 -30.67
C ASP A 437 -70.24 -10.90 -30.71
N THR A 438 -69.32 -10.43 -29.85
CA THR A 438 -68.04 -11.08 -29.63
C THR A 438 -67.70 -11.18 -28.15
N LYS A 439 -68.03 -12.37 -27.61
CA LYS A 439 -67.41 -13.12 -26.51
C LYS A 439 -68.11 -13.14 -25.14
N ASP A 440 -68.41 -14.40 -24.78
CA ASP A 440 -68.50 -15.05 -23.48
C ASP A 440 -68.06 -14.24 -22.25
N SER A 441 -69.04 -13.91 -21.42
CA SER A 441 -68.82 -13.81 -19.98
C SER A 441 -70.06 -14.30 -19.23
N VAL A 442 -69.90 -15.48 -18.64
CA VAL A 442 -70.78 -16.09 -17.64
C VAL A 442 -71.10 -15.06 -16.55
N PHE A 443 -72.38 -14.81 -16.32
CA PHE A 443 -72.86 -14.10 -15.12
C PHE A 443 -73.98 -14.89 -14.46
N GLU A 444 -73.84 -15.04 -13.14
CA GLU A 444 -74.65 -15.83 -12.24
C GLU A 444 -76.12 -15.37 -12.22
N ARG A 445 -77.01 -16.36 -12.33
CA ARG A 445 -78.45 -16.22 -12.38
C ARG A 445 -78.99 -16.08 -10.95
N ASN A 446 -79.31 -14.86 -10.52
CA ASN A 446 -80.10 -14.61 -9.31
C ASN A 446 -81.22 -13.61 -9.61
N GLY A 447 -82.48 -14.09 -9.55
CA GLY A 447 -83.68 -13.27 -9.62
C GLY A 447 -84.76 -13.83 -10.54
N ASN A 448 -85.87 -14.27 -9.97
CA ASN A 448 -87.07 -14.77 -10.64
C ASN A 448 -87.47 -13.92 -11.87
N ALA A 449 -87.49 -14.56 -13.05
CA ALA A 449 -87.74 -13.95 -14.35
C ALA A 449 -89.24 -13.82 -14.73
N ASN A 450 -90.16 -13.86 -13.76
CA ASN A 450 -91.61 -13.94 -14.03
C ASN A 450 -92.43 -12.72 -13.59
N ASP A 451 -91.88 -11.50 -13.62
CA ASP A 451 -92.60 -10.32 -13.10
C ASP A 451 -92.49 -9.03 -13.93
N VAL A 452 -92.26 -9.18 -15.25
CA VAL A 452 -92.49 -8.08 -16.20
C VAL A 452 -93.44 -8.62 -17.26
N ASN A 453 -94.65 -8.08 -17.31
CA ASN A 453 -95.65 -8.42 -18.31
C ASN A 453 -95.06 -8.27 -19.73
N GLU A 454 -95.31 -9.22 -20.62
CA GLU A 454 -94.80 -9.20 -22.00
C GLU A 454 -95.12 -7.90 -22.74
N VAL A 455 -96.27 -7.25 -22.46
CA VAL A 455 -96.61 -5.93 -23.02
C VAL A 455 -95.61 -4.85 -22.59
N ILE A 456 -95.22 -4.84 -21.31
CA ILE A 456 -94.24 -3.88 -20.76
C ILE A 456 -92.83 -4.19 -21.29
N LYS A 457 -92.47 -5.46 -21.42
CA LYS A 457 -91.20 -5.89 -22.02
C LYS A 457 -91.09 -5.42 -23.48
N GLN A 458 -92.14 -5.63 -24.29
CA GLN A 458 -92.18 -5.14 -25.67
C GLN A 458 -92.12 -3.61 -25.75
N GLN A 459 -92.83 -2.89 -24.87
CA GLN A 459 -92.72 -1.43 -24.77
C GLN A 459 -91.29 -0.98 -24.47
N ILE A 460 -90.60 -1.66 -23.56
CA ILE A 460 -89.21 -1.33 -23.19
C ILE A 460 -88.26 -1.60 -24.35
N LEU A 461 -88.41 -2.72 -25.05
CA LEU A 461 -87.58 -3.05 -26.22
C LEU A 461 -87.80 -2.06 -27.37
N GLN A 462 -89.05 -1.71 -27.68
CA GLN A 462 -89.36 -0.68 -28.68
C GLN A 462 -88.84 0.70 -28.26
N GLY A 463 -88.91 1.03 -26.97
CA GLY A 463 -88.37 2.27 -26.42
C GLY A 463 -86.85 2.35 -26.53
N LEU A 464 -86.16 1.24 -26.22
CA LEU A 464 -84.70 1.13 -26.40
C LEU A 464 -84.32 1.25 -27.87
N GLN A 465 -85.01 0.55 -28.77
CA GLN A 465 -84.80 0.65 -30.21
C GLN A 465 -84.95 2.09 -30.72
N LYS A 466 -86.01 2.80 -30.33
CA LYS A 466 -86.19 4.20 -30.72
C LYS A 466 -85.09 5.12 -30.20
N LEU A 467 -84.59 4.87 -28.99
CA LEU A 467 -83.49 5.64 -28.42
C LEU A 467 -82.15 5.31 -29.08
N GLU A 468 -81.94 4.06 -29.51
CA GLU A 468 -80.82 3.65 -30.36
C GLU A 468 -80.87 4.36 -31.72
N GLU A 469 -82.02 4.36 -32.39
CA GLU A 469 -82.24 5.05 -33.68
C GLU A 469 -82.04 6.58 -33.60
N GLN A 470 -82.19 7.16 -32.41
CA GLN A 470 -81.96 8.58 -32.14
C GLN A 470 -80.54 8.88 -31.64
N ASP A 471 -79.65 7.87 -31.62
CA ASP A 471 -78.30 7.96 -31.07
C ASP A 471 -78.26 8.51 -29.62
N TYR A 472 -79.34 8.33 -28.84
CA TYR A 472 -79.44 8.89 -27.48
C TYR A 472 -78.37 8.32 -26.55
N PHE A 473 -77.81 7.14 -26.86
CA PHE A 473 -76.67 6.56 -26.16
C PHE A 473 -75.42 7.47 -26.20
N LEU A 474 -75.28 8.38 -27.17
CA LEU A 474 -74.17 9.34 -27.23
C LEU A 474 -74.32 10.52 -26.25
N GLN A 475 -75.48 10.70 -25.62
CA GLN A 475 -75.68 11.78 -24.65
C GLN A 475 -75.02 11.45 -23.30
N GLN A 476 -74.35 12.43 -22.70
CA GLN A 476 -73.65 12.24 -21.41
C GLN A 476 -74.61 11.90 -20.26
N ASP A 477 -75.88 12.30 -20.37
CA ASP A 477 -76.94 12.02 -19.43
C ASP A 477 -77.66 10.67 -19.70
N CYS A 478 -77.23 9.87 -20.68
CA CYS A 478 -77.79 8.56 -21.00
C CYS A 478 -77.42 7.51 -19.94
N ASN A 479 -78.08 7.61 -18.79
CA ASN A 479 -78.00 6.68 -17.68
C ASN A 479 -79.34 5.94 -17.51
N SER A 480 -79.35 4.87 -16.71
CA SER A 480 -80.52 3.99 -16.53
C SER A 480 -81.75 4.75 -16.05
N TYR A 481 -81.57 5.77 -15.21
CA TYR A 481 -82.66 6.62 -14.70
C TYR A 481 -83.31 7.44 -15.83
N ASN A 482 -82.51 8.16 -16.63
CA ASN A 482 -83.02 8.99 -17.70
C ASN A 482 -83.64 8.18 -18.85
N VAL A 483 -83.06 7.02 -19.18
CA VAL A 483 -83.63 6.11 -20.19
C VAL A 483 -84.95 5.51 -19.71
N ALA A 484 -85.03 5.06 -18.45
CA ALA A 484 -86.29 4.55 -17.90
C ALA A 484 -87.40 5.61 -17.93
N LYS A 485 -87.06 6.85 -17.56
CA LYS A 485 -87.98 8.00 -17.63
C LYS A 485 -88.48 8.27 -19.05
N LYS A 486 -87.59 8.27 -20.05
CA LYS A 486 -87.95 8.50 -21.47
C LYS A 486 -88.85 7.40 -22.05
N ILE A 487 -88.61 6.14 -21.68
CA ILE A 487 -89.41 4.98 -22.10
C ILE A 487 -90.73 4.87 -21.32
N LYS A 488 -90.92 5.70 -20.28
CA LYS A 488 -92.04 5.66 -19.33
C LYS A 488 -92.11 4.32 -18.56
N THR A 489 -90.96 3.89 -18.04
CA THR A 489 -90.81 2.71 -17.17
C THR A 489 -89.99 3.06 -15.91
N ASN A 490 -89.70 2.07 -15.06
CA ASN A 490 -88.78 2.20 -13.93
C ASN A 490 -87.42 1.53 -14.22
N THR A 491 -86.38 1.91 -13.48
CA THR A 491 -85.00 1.41 -13.68
C THR A 491 -84.86 -0.09 -13.41
N SER A 492 -85.70 -0.66 -12.55
CA SER A 492 -85.72 -2.09 -12.25
C SER A 492 -86.21 -2.89 -13.46
N TYR A 493 -87.33 -2.50 -14.07
CA TYR A 493 -87.89 -3.14 -15.26
C TYR A 493 -86.95 -2.98 -16.46
N LEU A 494 -86.39 -1.78 -16.65
CA LEU A 494 -85.38 -1.55 -17.69
C LEU A 494 -84.16 -2.47 -17.51
N SER A 495 -83.60 -2.55 -16.30
CA SER A 495 -82.43 -3.38 -16.03
C SER A 495 -82.74 -4.87 -16.19
N LYS A 496 -83.92 -5.34 -15.76
CA LYS A 496 -84.38 -6.72 -15.95
C LYS A 496 -84.55 -7.07 -17.43
N VAL A 497 -85.16 -6.18 -18.22
CA VAL A 497 -85.32 -6.40 -19.67
C VAL A 497 -83.98 -6.36 -20.39
N VAL A 498 -83.10 -5.40 -20.07
CA VAL A 498 -81.78 -5.34 -20.70
C VAL A 498 -80.92 -6.55 -20.33
N ASN A 499 -80.96 -6.98 -19.07
CA ASN A 499 -80.25 -8.17 -18.62
C ASN A 499 -80.81 -9.43 -19.28
N SER A 500 -82.12 -9.64 -19.30
CA SER A 500 -82.70 -10.84 -19.91
C SER A 500 -82.58 -10.89 -21.43
N HIS A 501 -82.73 -9.75 -22.12
CA HIS A 501 -82.74 -9.68 -23.58
C HIS A 501 -81.33 -9.58 -24.18
N PHE A 502 -80.47 -8.72 -23.63
CA PHE A 502 -79.11 -8.48 -24.14
C PHE A 502 -78.02 -9.20 -23.33
N GLN A 503 -78.39 -9.93 -22.27
CA GLN A 503 -77.46 -10.65 -21.38
C GLN A 503 -76.37 -9.74 -20.78
N LYS A 504 -76.71 -8.47 -20.56
CA LYS A 504 -75.79 -7.40 -20.13
C LYS A 504 -76.45 -6.51 -19.09
N ASN A 505 -75.65 -5.92 -18.19
CA ASN A 505 -76.16 -4.80 -17.41
C ASN A 505 -76.31 -3.54 -18.28
N PHE A 506 -77.15 -2.60 -17.86
CA PHE A 506 -77.46 -1.39 -18.64
C PHE A 506 -76.22 -0.59 -19.03
N ASN A 507 -75.24 -0.43 -18.13
CA ASN A 507 -74.02 0.31 -18.41
C ASN A 507 -73.17 -0.38 -19.48
N THR A 508 -73.03 -1.70 -19.43
CA THR A 508 -72.32 -2.47 -20.46
C THR A 508 -73.02 -2.32 -21.81
N TYR A 509 -74.34 -2.46 -21.84
CA TYR A 509 -75.12 -2.30 -23.06
C TYR A 509 -74.93 -0.92 -23.72
N ILE A 510 -75.02 0.18 -22.97
CA ILE A 510 -74.77 1.53 -23.50
C ILE A 510 -73.32 1.71 -23.96
N ASN A 511 -72.35 1.18 -23.22
CA ASN A 511 -70.94 1.26 -23.61
C ASN A 511 -70.66 0.48 -24.90
N ASP A 512 -71.27 -0.69 -25.10
CA ASP A 512 -71.11 -1.46 -26.32
C ASP A 512 -71.66 -0.69 -27.53
N LEU A 513 -72.83 -0.05 -27.40
CA LEU A 513 -73.38 0.83 -28.42
C LEU A 513 -72.42 1.99 -28.77
N ARG A 514 -71.91 2.70 -27.74
CA ARG A 514 -70.96 3.81 -27.91
C ARG A 514 -69.67 3.38 -28.61
N ILE A 515 -69.07 2.25 -28.21
CA ILE A 515 -67.82 1.78 -28.82
C ILE A 515 -68.06 1.28 -30.23
N ASN A 516 -69.16 0.57 -30.50
CA ASN A 516 -69.51 0.14 -31.86
C ASN A 516 -69.67 1.36 -32.79
N TYR A 517 -70.40 2.38 -32.34
CA TYR A 517 -70.52 3.64 -33.06
C TYR A 517 -69.16 4.31 -33.26
N ALA A 518 -68.33 4.40 -32.22
CA ALA A 518 -67.00 5.01 -32.29
C ALA A 518 -66.09 4.34 -33.33
N VAL A 519 -66.04 3.01 -33.34
CA VAL A 519 -65.18 2.24 -34.26
C VAL A 519 -65.60 2.47 -35.72
N VAL A 520 -66.90 2.56 -35.99
CA VAL A 520 -67.47 2.84 -37.32
C VAL A 520 -67.24 4.30 -37.72
N ARG A 521 -67.57 5.26 -36.84
CA ARG A 521 -67.41 6.70 -37.12
C ARG A 521 -65.95 7.05 -37.35
N LEU A 522 -65.04 6.58 -36.51
CA LEU A 522 -63.59 6.84 -36.68
C LEU A 522 -63.06 6.30 -38.02
N LYS A 523 -63.58 5.19 -38.50
CA LYS A 523 -63.22 4.63 -39.81
C LYS A 523 -63.72 5.51 -40.96
N ASN A 524 -64.98 5.93 -40.90
CA ASN A 524 -65.66 6.57 -42.03
C ASN A 524 -65.51 8.10 -42.07
N ASP A 525 -65.23 8.75 -40.93
CA ASP A 525 -65.13 10.20 -40.79
C ASP A 525 -63.68 10.63 -40.52
N SER A 526 -63.02 11.22 -41.53
CA SER A 526 -61.65 11.69 -41.41
C SER A 526 -61.50 12.93 -40.52
N GLN A 527 -62.52 13.79 -40.45
CA GLN A 527 -62.49 14.98 -39.60
C GLN A 527 -62.57 14.58 -38.13
N PHE A 528 -63.42 13.60 -37.81
CA PHE A 528 -63.53 13.07 -36.45
C PHE A 528 -62.22 12.42 -35.94
N ARG A 529 -61.37 11.90 -36.83
CA ARG A 529 -60.03 11.39 -36.46
C ARG A 529 -59.05 12.48 -36.01
N HIS A 530 -59.28 13.74 -36.37
CA HIS A 530 -58.42 14.86 -35.96
C HIS A 530 -58.75 15.40 -34.57
N TYR A 531 -59.86 14.96 -33.98
CA TYR A 531 -60.26 15.40 -32.65
C TYR A 531 -59.31 14.82 -31.59
N SER A 532 -59.13 15.54 -30.49
CA SER A 532 -58.41 15.00 -29.34
C SER A 532 -59.16 13.78 -28.78
N ILE A 533 -58.46 12.84 -28.14
CA ILE A 533 -59.12 11.66 -27.53
C ILE A 533 -60.17 12.10 -26.49
N GLN A 534 -59.95 13.21 -25.80
CA GLN A 534 -60.92 13.80 -24.88
C GLN A 534 -62.18 14.29 -25.62
N SER A 535 -62.01 15.02 -26.71
CA SER A 535 -63.14 15.50 -27.53
C SER A 535 -63.92 14.34 -28.16
N ILE A 536 -63.23 13.30 -28.65
CA ILE A 536 -63.88 12.06 -29.13
C ILE A 536 -64.68 11.40 -28.00
N ALA A 537 -64.11 11.32 -26.80
CA ALA A 537 -64.81 10.75 -25.65
C ALA A 537 -66.08 11.52 -25.29
N GLU A 538 -66.02 12.86 -25.29
CA GLU A 538 -67.16 13.74 -25.01
C GLU A 538 -68.28 13.59 -26.05
N GLU A 539 -67.94 13.55 -27.34
CA GLU A 539 -68.87 13.31 -28.46
C GLU A 539 -69.54 11.93 -28.38
N LEU A 540 -68.91 10.96 -27.73
CA LEU A 540 -69.44 9.62 -27.48
C LEU A 540 -70.17 9.49 -26.15
N GLY A 541 -70.37 10.60 -25.43
CA GLY A 541 -71.10 10.65 -24.16
C GLY A 541 -70.30 10.21 -22.94
N TYR A 542 -68.97 10.12 -23.03
CA TYR A 542 -68.09 9.88 -21.89
C TYR A 542 -67.72 11.19 -21.18
N LYS A 543 -67.40 11.11 -19.89
CA LYS A 543 -66.93 12.25 -19.09
C LYS A 543 -65.42 12.46 -19.16
N SER A 544 -64.66 11.44 -19.55
CA SER A 544 -63.20 11.49 -19.62
C SER A 544 -62.62 10.56 -20.69
N ALA A 545 -61.50 10.98 -21.28
CA ALA A 545 -60.68 10.21 -22.21
C ALA A 545 -60.26 8.85 -21.63
N ASP A 546 -59.97 8.77 -20.33
CA ASP A 546 -59.56 7.51 -19.67
C ASP A 546 -60.68 6.48 -19.65
N SER A 547 -61.91 6.93 -19.37
CA SER A 547 -63.09 6.05 -19.38
C SER A 547 -63.32 5.49 -20.77
N PHE A 548 -63.33 6.36 -21.79
CA PHE A 548 -63.45 5.95 -23.19
C PHE A 548 -62.31 5.00 -23.58
N THR A 549 -61.06 5.35 -23.31
CA THR A 549 -59.88 4.54 -23.65
C THR A 549 -59.93 3.16 -23.02
N LYS A 550 -60.36 3.07 -21.75
CA LYS A 550 -60.52 1.79 -21.05
C LYS A 550 -61.59 0.91 -21.70
N TYR A 551 -62.78 1.46 -21.98
CA TYR A 551 -63.86 0.70 -22.62
C TYR A 551 -63.53 0.34 -24.07
N PHE A 552 -62.98 1.28 -24.84
CA PHE A 552 -62.52 1.05 -26.22
C PHE A 552 -61.47 -0.06 -26.26
N LYS A 553 -60.46 -0.03 -25.38
CA LYS A 553 -59.44 -1.08 -25.31
C LYS A 553 -59.99 -2.41 -24.84
N LYS A 554 -60.92 -2.42 -23.89
CA LYS A 554 -61.57 -3.65 -23.43
C LYS A 554 -62.36 -4.33 -24.55
N HIS A 555 -63.07 -3.53 -25.35
CA HIS A 555 -63.94 -4.02 -26.42
C HIS A 555 -63.16 -4.37 -27.71
N THR A 556 -62.16 -3.56 -28.08
CA THR A 556 -61.41 -3.71 -29.35
C THR A 556 -60.05 -4.40 -29.20
N GLY A 557 -59.52 -4.49 -27.98
CA GLY A 557 -58.17 -4.95 -27.70
C GLY A 557 -57.05 -3.96 -28.06
N LEU A 558 -57.38 -2.75 -28.50
CA LEU A 558 -56.47 -1.69 -28.97
C LEU A 558 -56.70 -0.37 -28.24
N ASN A 559 -55.66 0.46 -28.12
CA ASN A 559 -55.87 1.84 -27.66
C ASN A 559 -56.50 2.67 -28.80
N PRO A 560 -57.39 3.63 -28.51
CA PRO A 560 -57.99 4.52 -29.53
C PRO A 560 -56.94 5.24 -30.38
N SER A 561 -55.86 5.73 -29.76
CA SER A 561 -54.77 6.42 -30.46
C SER A 561 -54.03 5.52 -31.47
N PHE A 562 -53.86 4.24 -31.16
CA PHE A 562 -53.30 3.27 -32.11
C PHE A 562 -54.26 3.04 -33.27
N TYR A 563 -55.55 2.83 -32.98
CA TYR A 563 -56.58 2.61 -34.01
C TYR A 563 -56.68 3.80 -34.99
N ILE A 564 -56.72 5.03 -34.46
CA ILE A 564 -56.75 6.26 -35.27
C ILE A 564 -55.49 6.40 -36.13
N LYS A 565 -54.31 6.17 -35.55
CA LYS A 565 -53.04 6.24 -36.27
C LYS A 565 -52.99 5.25 -37.44
N GLN A 566 -53.46 4.03 -37.24
CA GLN A 566 -53.50 3.02 -38.29
C GLN A 566 -54.52 3.35 -39.38
N LEU A 567 -55.68 3.90 -39.03
CA LEU A 567 -56.66 4.38 -40.01
C LEU A 567 -56.09 5.51 -40.87
N ASN A 568 -55.37 6.47 -40.29
CA ASN A 568 -54.69 7.55 -41.01
C ASN A 568 -53.52 7.08 -41.89
N ALA A 569 -53.07 5.82 -41.75
CA ALA A 569 -52.03 5.25 -42.59
C ALA A 569 -52.59 4.48 -43.81
N ILE A 570 -53.90 4.22 -43.85
CA ILE A 570 -54.58 3.44 -44.90
C ILE A 570 -55.44 4.34 -45.80
N VAL A 571 -55.85 5.51 -45.30
CA VAL A 571 -56.60 6.56 -45.99
C VAL A 571 -55.65 7.71 -46.28
#